data_AF-A0A540WEY8-F1
#
_entry.id   AF-A0A540WEY8-F1
#
_cell.length_a   1.000
_cell.length_b   1.000
_cell.length_c   1.000
_cell.angle_alpha   90.00
_cell.angle_beta   90.00
_cell.angle_gamma   90.00
#
_symmetry.space_group_name_H-M   'P 1'
#
loop_
_entity.id
_entity.type
_entity.pdbx_description
1 polymer ?
#
loop_
_entity_poly.entity_id
_entity_poly.type
_entity_poly.pdbx_seq_one_letter_code
_entity_poly.pdbx_strand_id
1 'polypeptide(L)'
;MAGAQSALEAVRAAAVRATTALGATMAAVSVWDRESGRLRVLVNHGALAAGEEEIPEDESYPVADFPEIVTYLDEHWTTGRLPRAWVQTAETAEGVPAMGVPQAEGWGQAGFGADAPPAAAAFARARAAGLRRRGRSCCLVAPIVLHGQAWGELYLARTAELPVFTEADTQYATLLAAQISAGLAQTERLADLRRLAFTDPLTGLANRRAVDAQLEAALAVHNQDGSVVSLVVCDVNGLKRINDRHGHEMGDRLLQRFANQLSMAGAKLPGSLAARLGGDEFCLLAQGQKADEVVAVAEELCTRALQLADGEGVACGVASTGDAIGPVSTPDRLFRLADAAQYRAKAARAAHPVVAGRSHGPGLAPDPTVLLADSAEQRRTDGRWRPGAGPVRGPHGDRRRFRGAAHSADPGQLLTAVLAALDQEGGPRTLHPADTLGRLAAVAETAARLLDAVAWWISYVPPGSRRMHTARHAVFRLTSGPSSGGEHPGWPSAARRAESVGVPPAGGWGRARIEAPDAVFDLDHYPLTRRAVGGGSFALRTGAAGNDPAEEAVLVAGGYRGMAAAGGANAAGGWLVELFADDATLPLGQIAPALRALVAVALAGPCSPPPS
;
A
#
# COMPACT_ATOMS: atom_id res chain seq x y z
N MET A 1 -1.81 -14.97 -15.65
CA MET A 1 -2.12 -14.13 -14.49
C MET A 1 -0.86 -13.64 -13.77
N ALA A 2 0.11 -14.48 -13.43
CA ALA A 2 1.33 -14.04 -12.70
C ALA A 2 2.20 -12.96 -13.40
N GLY A 3 2.05 -12.75 -14.71
CA GLY A 3 2.74 -11.69 -15.46
C GLY A 3 1.89 -10.46 -15.80
N ALA A 4 0.65 -10.37 -15.31
CA ALA A 4 -0.22 -9.21 -15.55
C ALA A 4 0.29 -8.00 -14.75
N GLN A 5 0.36 -6.85 -15.40
CA GLN A 5 0.81 -5.59 -14.80
C GLN A 5 -0.35 -4.75 -14.27
N SER A 6 -1.59 -5.11 -14.62
CA SER A 6 -2.82 -4.48 -14.14
C SER A 6 -3.91 -5.49 -13.79
N ALA A 7 -4.90 -5.07 -12.99
CA ALA A 7 -6.05 -5.90 -12.63
C ALA A 7 -6.89 -6.28 -13.86
N LEU A 8 -7.01 -5.37 -14.84
CA LEU A 8 -7.72 -5.61 -16.09
C LEU A 8 -7.04 -6.68 -16.95
N GLU A 9 -5.70 -6.65 -17.06
CA GLU A 9 -4.93 -7.70 -17.74
C GLU A 9 -5.05 -9.06 -17.04
N ALA A 10 -5.06 -9.07 -15.70
CA ALA A 10 -5.25 -10.28 -14.92
C ALA A 10 -6.62 -10.91 -15.19
N VAL A 11 -7.67 -10.08 -15.19
CA VAL A 11 -9.06 -10.46 -15.48
C VAL A 11 -9.23 -10.93 -16.92
N ARG A 12 -8.66 -10.23 -17.91
CA ARG A 12 -8.70 -10.65 -19.32
C ARG A 12 -8.03 -12.00 -19.53
N ALA A 13 -6.85 -12.18 -18.95
CA ALA A 13 -6.13 -13.46 -19.03
C ALA A 13 -6.91 -14.60 -18.37
N ALA A 14 -7.70 -14.31 -17.32
CA ALA A 14 -8.56 -15.28 -16.69
C ALA A 14 -9.74 -15.70 -17.58
N ALA A 15 -10.42 -14.74 -18.22
CA ALA A 15 -11.54 -15.01 -19.14
C ALA A 15 -11.09 -15.91 -20.32
N VAL A 16 -9.92 -15.64 -20.90
CA VAL A 16 -9.32 -16.44 -21.98
C VAL A 16 -8.99 -17.86 -21.51
N ARG A 17 -8.44 -18.00 -20.31
CA ARG A 17 -8.11 -19.32 -19.75
C ARG A 17 -9.37 -20.12 -19.39
N ALA A 18 -10.38 -19.46 -18.84
CA ALA A 18 -11.63 -20.09 -18.43
C ALA A 18 -12.41 -20.62 -19.65
N THR A 19 -12.52 -19.85 -20.74
CA THR A 19 -13.15 -20.31 -21.99
C THR A 19 -12.48 -21.58 -22.52
N THR A 20 -11.15 -21.58 -22.61
CA THR A 20 -10.39 -22.73 -23.12
C THR A 20 -10.52 -23.94 -22.20
N ALA A 21 -10.36 -23.76 -20.88
CA ALA A 21 -10.31 -24.86 -19.92
C ALA A 21 -11.69 -25.53 -19.70
N LEU A 22 -12.77 -24.75 -19.79
CA LEU A 22 -14.14 -25.23 -19.58
C LEU A 22 -14.92 -25.40 -20.89
N GLY A 23 -14.26 -25.30 -22.05
CA GLY A 23 -14.94 -25.43 -23.36
C GLY A 23 -16.15 -24.51 -23.47
N ALA A 24 -16.05 -23.28 -22.95
CA ALA A 24 -17.10 -22.28 -23.05
C ALA A 24 -16.93 -21.51 -24.36
N THR A 25 -18.03 -21.16 -25.02
CA THR A 25 -18.00 -20.32 -26.21
C THR A 25 -17.72 -18.86 -25.86
N MET A 26 -18.02 -18.45 -24.64
CA MET A 26 -17.85 -17.10 -24.15
C MET A 26 -17.57 -17.09 -22.64
N ALA A 27 -16.76 -16.14 -22.19
CA ALA A 27 -16.57 -15.78 -20.80
C ALA A 27 -16.77 -14.28 -20.61
N ALA A 28 -17.28 -13.90 -19.46
CA ALA A 28 -17.26 -12.53 -18.98
C ALA A 28 -16.75 -12.49 -17.55
N VAL A 29 -16.09 -11.40 -17.17
CA VAL A 29 -15.77 -11.11 -15.77
C VAL A 29 -16.34 -9.75 -15.43
N SER A 30 -17.13 -9.72 -14.37
CA SER A 30 -17.86 -8.53 -13.93
C SER A 30 -17.48 -8.18 -12.50
N VAL A 31 -17.46 -6.89 -12.19
CA VAL A 31 -17.24 -6.37 -10.83
C VAL A 31 -18.55 -5.82 -10.29
N TRP A 32 -18.78 -6.01 -8.99
CA TRP A 32 -19.93 -5.44 -8.32
C TRP A 32 -19.69 -3.97 -7.96
N ASP A 33 -20.47 -3.09 -8.59
CA ASP A 33 -20.67 -1.73 -8.14
C ASP A 33 -21.77 -1.70 -7.07
N ARG A 34 -21.34 -1.51 -5.83
CA ARG A 34 -22.21 -1.50 -4.65
C ARG A 34 -23.08 -0.25 -4.56
N GLU A 35 -22.65 0.87 -5.13
CA GLU A 35 -23.37 2.13 -5.07
C GLU A 35 -24.61 2.09 -5.97
N SER A 36 -24.43 1.56 -7.19
CA SER A 36 -25.54 1.38 -8.12
C SER A 36 -26.30 0.06 -7.95
N GLY A 37 -25.73 -0.90 -7.20
CA GLY A 37 -26.30 -2.24 -7.05
C GLY A 37 -26.23 -3.06 -8.33
N ARG A 38 -25.20 -2.83 -9.16
CA ARG A 38 -25.05 -3.45 -10.49
C ARG A 38 -23.73 -4.20 -10.63
N LEU A 39 -23.72 -5.26 -11.43
CA LEU A 39 -22.51 -5.91 -11.93
C LEU A 39 -22.09 -5.18 -13.20
N ARG A 40 -20.96 -4.50 -13.17
CA ARG A 40 -20.35 -3.87 -14.34
C ARG A 40 -19.38 -4.84 -14.98
N VAL A 41 -19.54 -5.11 -16.27
CA VAL A 41 -18.67 -6.02 -17.01
C VAL A 41 -17.32 -5.34 -17.22
N LEU A 42 -16.23 -6.03 -16.90
CA LEU A 42 -14.87 -5.55 -17.14
C LEU A 42 -14.32 -6.07 -18.46
N VAL A 43 -14.60 -7.35 -18.75
CA VAL A 43 -14.10 -8.04 -19.95
C VAL A 43 -15.15 -9.04 -20.41
N ASN A 44 -15.43 -9.05 -21.72
CA ASN A 44 -16.03 -10.18 -22.42
C ASN A 44 -14.97 -10.84 -23.31
N HIS A 45 -15.03 -12.16 -23.48
CA HIS A 45 -14.10 -12.89 -24.35
C HIS A 45 -14.79 -14.08 -25.03
N GLY A 46 -14.53 -14.29 -26.31
CA GLY A 46 -15.07 -15.41 -27.10
C GLY A 46 -16.13 -14.97 -28.12
N ALA A 47 -17.17 -15.78 -28.28
CA ALA A 47 -18.28 -15.53 -29.20
C ALA A 47 -19.22 -14.45 -28.66
N LEU A 48 -18.91 -13.19 -28.98
CA LEU A 48 -19.68 -12.01 -28.60
C LEU A 48 -20.95 -11.87 -29.44
N ALA A 49 -22.07 -11.53 -28.79
CA ALA A 49 -23.33 -11.22 -29.48
C ALA A 49 -23.30 -9.81 -30.10
N ALA A 50 -24.27 -9.50 -30.96
CA ALA A 50 -24.38 -8.17 -31.56
C ALA A 50 -24.54 -7.08 -30.47
N GLY A 51 -23.59 -6.13 -30.44
CA GLY A 51 -23.53 -5.06 -29.45
C GLY A 51 -22.71 -5.37 -28.19
N GLU A 52 -22.13 -6.56 -28.07
CA GLU A 52 -21.16 -6.88 -27.01
C GLU A 52 -19.74 -6.51 -27.46
N GLU A 53 -18.99 -5.83 -26.59
CA GLU A 53 -17.60 -5.43 -26.80
C GLU A 53 -16.67 -6.21 -25.88
N GLU A 54 -15.40 -6.38 -26.27
CA GLU A 54 -14.41 -7.10 -25.46
C GLU A 54 -14.13 -6.38 -24.13
N ILE A 55 -14.09 -5.04 -24.15
CA ILE A 55 -13.89 -4.18 -22.97
C ILE A 55 -14.97 -3.10 -23.03
N PRO A 56 -16.17 -3.38 -22.50
CA PRO A 56 -17.30 -2.47 -22.62
C PRO A 56 -17.17 -1.28 -21.66
N GLU A 57 -17.56 -0.08 -22.11
CA GLU A 57 -17.58 1.12 -21.25
C GLU A 57 -18.79 1.14 -20.30
N ASP A 58 -19.99 0.77 -20.79
CA ASP A 58 -21.27 0.96 -20.09
C ASP A 58 -22.09 -0.33 -19.86
N GLU A 59 -21.51 -1.51 -20.08
CA GLU A 59 -22.23 -2.77 -19.89
C GLU A 59 -22.38 -3.11 -18.38
N SER A 60 -23.62 -3.10 -17.89
CA SER A 60 -23.92 -3.45 -16.50
C SER A 60 -25.29 -4.08 -16.31
N TYR A 61 -25.42 -4.93 -15.29
CA TYR A 61 -26.63 -5.68 -14.99
C TYR A 61 -27.06 -5.48 -13.52
N PRO A 62 -28.36 -5.33 -13.22
CA PRO A 62 -28.82 -5.27 -11.83
C PRO A 62 -28.44 -6.54 -11.07
N VAL A 63 -27.83 -6.42 -9.89
CA VAL A 63 -27.47 -7.58 -9.05
C VAL A 63 -28.72 -8.31 -8.55
N ALA A 64 -29.84 -7.61 -8.43
CA ALA A 64 -31.15 -8.21 -8.14
C ALA A 64 -31.61 -9.22 -9.20
N ASP A 65 -31.07 -9.14 -10.43
CA ASP A 65 -31.27 -10.13 -11.49
C ASP A 65 -30.42 -11.40 -11.31
N PHE A 66 -29.69 -11.50 -10.18
CA PHE A 66 -28.85 -12.63 -9.78
C PHE A 66 -28.94 -12.85 -8.25
N PRO A 67 -30.11 -13.24 -7.71
CA PRO A 67 -30.32 -13.42 -6.28
C PRO A 67 -29.38 -14.47 -5.69
N GLU A 68 -28.83 -15.41 -6.46
CA GLU A 68 -27.81 -16.34 -5.99
C GLU A 68 -26.53 -15.60 -5.55
N ILE A 69 -26.13 -14.55 -6.28
CA ILE A 69 -25.03 -13.66 -5.89
C ILE A 69 -25.40 -12.90 -4.61
N VAL A 70 -26.66 -12.50 -4.47
CA VAL A 70 -27.20 -11.80 -3.29
C VAL A 70 -27.32 -12.71 -2.07
N THR A 71 -27.70 -13.98 -2.24
CA THR A 71 -27.93 -14.95 -1.17
C THR A 71 -26.59 -15.36 -0.53
N TYR A 72 -25.51 -15.41 -1.33
CA TYR A 72 -24.14 -15.53 -0.82
C TYR A 72 -23.67 -14.33 0.01
N LEU A 73 -24.38 -13.20 0.03
CA LEU A 73 -24.02 -12.02 0.84
C LEU A 73 -24.38 -12.19 2.32
N ASP A 74 -25.36 -13.03 2.65
CA ASP A 74 -25.92 -13.14 4.02
C ASP A 74 -25.40 -14.37 4.80
N GLU A 75 -24.92 -15.43 4.11
CA GLU A 75 -24.45 -16.65 4.77
C GLU A 75 -22.91 -16.80 4.79
N HIS A 76 -22.34 -16.67 6.00
CA HIS A 76 -21.18 -17.44 6.50
C HIS A 76 -19.85 -17.36 5.71
N TRP A 77 -19.06 -16.30 5.91
CA TRP A 77 -17.65 -16.26 5.44
C TRP A 77 -16.60 -16.32 6.57
N THR A 78 -16.97 -16.90 7.71
CA THR A 78 -16.08 -17.17 8.85
C THR A 78 -15.44 -18.57 8.84
N THR A 79 -15.72 -19.42 7.84
CA THR A 79 -15.36 -20.86 7.85
C THR A 79 -14.37 -21.31 6.77
N GLY A 80 -13.90 -20.42 5.88
CA GLY A 80 -12.88 -20.75 4.89
C GLY A 80 -13.31 -21.66 3.72
N ARG A 81 -14.62 -21.88 3.52
CA ARG A 81 -15.14 -22.59 2.33
C ARG A 81 -15.19 -21.62 1.13
N LEU A 82 -14.95 -22.10 -0.09
CA LEU A 82 -15.09 -21.31 -1.31
C LEU A 82 -16.58 -21.22 -1.74
N PRO A 83 -17.04 -20.09 -2.32
CA PRO A 83 -18.35 -20.00 -2.94
C PRO A 83 -18.46 -20.96 -4.11
N ARG A 84 -19.50 -21.79 -4.13
CA ARG A 84 -19.71 -22.74 -5.23
C ARG A 84 -20.25 -22.01 -6.46
N ALA A 85 -19.69 -22.35 -7.61
CA ALA A 85 -20.27 -21.99 -8.90
C ALA A 85 -21.57 -22.79 -9.17
N TRP A 86 -22.44 -22.25 -10.01
CA TRP A 86 -23.69 -22.90 -10.41
C TRP A 86 -23.91 -22.83 -11.92
N VAL A 87 -24.80 -23.68 -12.43
CA VAL A 87 -25.18 -23.74 -13.85
C VAL A 87 -26.63 -23.29 -14.02
N GLN A 88 -26.90 -22.62 -15.13
CA GLN A 88 -28.24 -22.26 -15.57
C GLN A 88 -28.44 -22.63 -17.05
N THR A 89 -29.63 -23.12 -17.38
CA THR A 89 -30.00 -23.50 -18.75
C THR A 89 -31.06 -22.56 -19.33
N ALA A 90 -31.03 -22.41 -20.65
CA ALA A 90 -32.04 -21.70 -21.44
C ALA A 90 -33.34 -22.51 -21.56
N GLU A 91 -33.29 -23.82 -21.38
CA GLU A 91 -34.46 -24.67 -21.21
C GLU A 91 -34.80 -24.71 -19.73
N THR A 92 -35.86 -24.00 -19.32
CA THR A 92 -36.54 -24.30 -18.06
C THR A 92 -37.18 -25.67 -18.22
N ALA A 93 -36.44 -26.74 -17.95
CA ALA A 93 -37.02 -28.06 -17.91
C ALA A 93 -37.92 -28.13 -16.67
N GLU A 94 -39.22 -28.32 -16.87
CA GLU A 94 -40.08 -28.91 -15.86
C GLU A 94 -39.38 -30.18 -15.36
N GLY A 95 -38.86 -30.16 -14.13
CA GLY A 95 -38.32 -31.36 -13.46
C GLY A 95 -36.82 -31.64 -13.55
N VAL A 96 -35.96 -30.75 -14.04
CA VAL A 96 -34.49 -30.90 -13.82
C VAL A 96 -34.09 -30.07 -12.60
N PRO A 97 -33.64 -30.67 -11.49
CA PRO A 97 -33.18 -29.90 -10.34
C PRO A 97 -31.98 -29.06 -10.78
N ALA A 98 -31.98 -27.77 -10.43
CA ALA A 98 -30.84 -26.90 -10.65
C ALA A 98 -29.61 -27.53 -9.96
N MET A 99 -28.71 -28.11 -10.75
CA MET A 99 -27.48 -28.70 -10.26
C MET A 99 -26.61 -27.59 -9.65
N GLY A 100 -26.41 -27.65 -8.34
CA GLY A 100 -25.50 -26.76 -7.61
C GLY A 100 -26.14 -25.65 -6.78
N VAL A 101 -27.47 -25.51 -6.72
CA VAL A 101 -28.09 -24.66 -5.68
C VAL A 101 -27.87 -25.35 -4.34
N PRO A 102 -27.21 -24.73 -3.35
CA PRO A 102 -27.15 -25.30 -2.01
C PRO A 102 -28.59 -25.52 -1.54
N GLN A 103 -28.96 -26.77 -1.25
CA GLN A 103 -30.05 -26.99 -0.31
C GLN A 103 -29.54 -26.36 0.99
N ALA A 104 -30.07 -25.19 1.34
CA ALA A 104 -29.89 -24.64 2.67
C ALA A 104 -30.36 -25.73 3.63
N GLU A 105 -29.43 -26.33 4.37
CA GLU A 105 -29.74 -27.25 5.46
C GLU A 105 -30.58 -26.46 6.47
N GLY A 106 -31.90 -26.60 6.36
CA GLY A 106 -32.90 -25.74 7.01
C GLY A 106 -34.23 -25.68 6.27
N TRP A 107 -34.24 -25.95 4.96
CA TRP A 107 -35.47 -26.18 4.19
C TRP A 107 -35.49 -27.65 3.76
N GLY A 108 -36.27 -28.45 4.49
CA GLY A 108 -36.32 -29.90 4.35
C GLY A 108 -36.64 -30.39 2.94
N GLN A 109 -36.29 -31.65 2.70
CA GLN A 109 -36.66 -32.49 1.56
C GLN A 109 -37.94 -32.06 0.83
N ALA A 110 -37.79 -31.17 -0.14
CA ALA A 110 -38.72 -30.99 -1.22
C ALA A 110 -37.85 -30.72 -2.44
N GLY A 111 -37.65 -31.76 -3.27
CA GLY A 111 -37.33 -31.50 -4.66
C GLY A 111 -38.34 -30.48 -5.17
N PHE A 112 -37.90 -29.50 -5.96
CA PHE A 112 -38.81 -28.56 -6.60
C PHE A 112 -39.74 -29.35 -7.55
N GLY A 113 -40.82 -29.87 -6.99
CA GLY A 113 -42.04 -30.21 -7.70
C GLY A 113 -42.68 -28.92 -8.22
N ALA A 114 -43.76 -29.07 -8.99
CA ALA A 114 -44.41 -28.06 -9.81
C ALA A 114 -44.88 -26.74 -9.13
N ASP A 115 -44.54 -26.50 -7.86
CA ASP A 115 -45.00 -25.38 -7.02
C ASP A 115 -43.85 -24.46 -6.55
N ALA A 116 -43.00 -23.98 -7.47
CA ALA A 116 -42.11 -22.87 -7.17
C ALA A 116 -42.92 -21.57 -6.96
N PRO A 117 -42.59 -20.70 -5.98
CA PRO A 117 -43.31 -19.44 -5.77
C PRO A 117 -43.32 -18.59 -7.07
N PRO A 118 -44.44 -17.92 -7.41
CA PRO A 118 -44.66 -17.30 -8.71
C PRO A 118 -43.54 -16.37 -9.20
N ALA A 119 -42.89 -15.67 -8.28
CA ALA A 119 -41.78 -14.76 -8.56
C ALA A 119 -40.51 -15.49 -9.02
N ALA A 120 -40.14 -16.61 -8.40
CA ALA A 120 -38.95 -17.39 -8.76
C ALA A 120 -39.11 -18.07 -10.15
N ALA A 121 -40.32 -18.54 -10.46
CA ALA A 121 -40.64 -19.13 -11.76
C ALA A 121 -40.69 -18.09 -12.90
N ALA A 122 -41.18 -16.87 -12.64
CA ALA A 122 -41.14 -15.77 -13.60
C ALA A 122 -39.69 -15.32 -13.88
N PHE A 123 -38.88 -15.31 -12.83
CA PHE A 123 -37.48 -14.93 -12.88
C PHE A 123 -36.61 -15.91 -13.68
N ALA A 124 -36.76 -17.22 -13.42
CA ALA A 124 -36.08 -18.27 -14.19
C ALA A 124 -36.43 -18.20 -15.68
N ARG A 125 -37.70 -17.88 -16.01
CA ARG A 125 -38.15 -17.67 -17.40
C ARG A 125 -37.53 -16.44 -18.05
N ALA A 126 -37.43 -15.31 -17.33
CA ALA A 126 -36.79 -14.10 -17.85
C ALA A 126 -35.29 -14.32 -18.15
N ARG A 127 -34.57 -15.05 -17.30
CA ARG A 127 -33.16 -15.42 -17.54
C ARG A 127 -33.00 -16.41 -18.69
N ALA A 128 -33.82 -17.46 -18.75
CA ALA A 128 -33.85 -18.38 -19.88
C ALA A 128 -34.09 -17.64 -21.21
N ALA A 129 -35.01 -16.67 -21.23
CA ALA A 129 -35.24 -15.80 -22.39
C ALA A 129 -34.01 -14.92 -22.70
N GLY A 130 -33.30 -14.43 -21.68
CA GLY A 130 -32.06 -13.66 -21.83
C GLY A 130 -30.90 -14.45 -22.43
N LEU A 131 -30.77 -15.74 -22.09
CA LEU A 131 -29.80 -16.65 -22.72
C LEU A 131 -30.15 -16.88 -24.18
N ARG A 132 -31.41 -17.20 -24.49
CA ARG A 132 -31.88 -17.43 -25.88
C ARG A 132 -31.67 -16.21 -26.78
N ARG A 133 -31.96 -15.00 -26.30
CA ARG A 133 -31.75 -13.76 -27.08
C ARG A 133 -30.29 -13.55 -27.48
N ARG A 134 -29.36 -14.05 -26.67
CA ARG A 134 -27.91 -13.97 -26.92
C ARG A 134 -27.35 -15.21 -27.63
N GLY A 135 -28.21 -16.12 -28.09
CA GLY A 135 -27.79 -17.37 -28.74
C GLY A 135 -27.14 -18.39 -27.79
N ARG A 136 -27.41 -18.31 -26.48
CA ARG A 136 -26.80 -19.16 -25.46
C ARG A 136 -27.80 -20.22 -24.98
N SER A 137 -27.32 -21.46 -24.79
CA SER A 137 -28.13 -22.59 -24.31
C SER A 137 -27.97 -22.82 -22.81
N CYS A 138 -26.81 -22.48 -22.25
CA CYS A 138 -26.57 -22.52 -20.82
C CYS A 138 -25.45 -21.54 -20.43
N CYS A 139 -25.37 -21.24 -19.14
CA CYS A 139 -24.26 -20.54 -18.54
C CYS A 139 -23.84 -21.15 -17.21
N LEU A 140 -22.58 -20.94 -16.84
CA LEU A 140 -22.01 -21.24 -15.55
C LEU A 140 -21.56 -19.92 -14.93
N VAL A 141 -21.88 -19.70 -13.66
CA VAL A 141 -21.50 -18.50 -12.93
C VAL A 141 -20.72 -18.89 -11.69
N ALA A 142 -19.55 -18.29 -11.50
CA ALA A 142 -18.65 -18.53 -10.37
C ALA A 142 -18.34 -17.22 -9.64
N PRO A 143 -18.71 -17.07 -8.36
CA PRO A 143 -18.43 -15.85 -7.59
C PRO A 143 -16.94 -15.64 -7.35
N ILE A 144 -16.48 -14.41 -7.57
CA ILE A 144 -15.13 -13.96 -7.23
C ILE A 144 -15.21 -13.21 -5.90
N VAL A 145 -14.47 -13.70 -4.91
CA VAL A 145 -14.45 -13.14 -3.54
C VAL A 145 -13.08 -12.53 -3.26
N LEU A 146 -13.06 -11.28 -2.79
CA LEU A 146 -11.85 -10.55 -2.44
C LEU A 146 -11.99 -10.03 -1.01
N HIS A 147 -10.97 -10.23 -0.16
CA HIS A 147 -10.99 -9.84 1.25
C HIS A 147 -12.22 -10.32 2.04
N GLY A 148 -12.71 -11.52 1.73
CA GLY A 148 -13.89 -12.10 2.38
C GLY A 148 -15.22 -11.47 1.95
N GLN A 149 -15.23 -10.64 0.91
CA GLN A 149 -16.44 -10.02 0.35
C GLN A 149 -16.61 -10.40 -1.12
N ALA A 150 -17.86 -10.53 -1.56
CA ALA A 150 -18.16 -10.66 -2.99
C ALA A 150 -17.61 -9.43 -3.73
N TRP A 151 -16.71 -9.69 -4.68
CA TRP A 151 -16.07 -8.69 -5.53
C TRP A 151 -16.76 -8.64 -6.90
N GLY A 152 -17.15 -9.79 -7.43
CA GLY A 152 -17.69 -9.91 -8.77
C GLY A 152 -17.99 -11.35 -9.15
N GLU A 153 -18.06 -11.62 -10.45
CA GLU A 153 -18.32 -12.96 -10.98
C GLU A 153 -17.48 -13.28 -12.22
N LEU A 154 -17.20 -14.57 -12.39
CA LEU A 154 -16.82 -15.17 -13.66
C LEU A 154 -18.06 -15.83 -14.26
N TYR A 155 -18.48 -15.34 -15.40
CA TYR A 155 -19.57 -15.87 -16.21
C TYR A 155 -19.01 -16.65 -17.39
N LEU A 156 -19.56 -17.83 -17.68
CA LEU A 156 -19.21 -18.66 -18.82
C LEU A 156 -20.48 -19.10 -19.53
N ALA A 157 -20.49 -19.13 -20.86
CA ALA A 157 -21.64 -19.57 -21.63
C ALA A 157 -21.26 -20.57 -22.71
N ARG A 158 -22.24 -21.40 -23.10
CA ARG A 158 -22.18 -22.30 -24.26
C ARG A 158 -23.38 -22.06 -25.16
N THR A 159 -23.22 -22.32 -26.45
CA THR A 159 -24.29 -22.30 -27.45
C THR A 159 -25.00 -23.65 -27.50
N ALA A 160 -26.09 -23.76 -28.27
CA ALA A 160 -26.95 -24.96 -28.30
C ALA A 160 -26.25 -26.22 -28.83
N GLU A 161 -25.15 -26.06 -29.57
CA GLU A 161 -24.39 -27.17 -30.15
C GLU A 161 -23.49 -27.88 -29.14
N LEU A 162 -23.32 -27.31 -27.94
CA LEU A 162 -22.45 -27.85 -26.89
C LEU A 162 -23.27 -28.38 -25.70
N PRO A 163 -22.77 -29.40 -24.99
CA PRO A 163 -23.44 -29.95 -23.82
C PRO A 163 -23.51 -28.94 -22.68
N VAL A 164 -24.52 -29.10 -21.81
CA VAL A 164 -24.67 -28.32 -20.58
C VAL A 164 -23.45 -28.52 -19.66
N PHE A 165 -23.09 -27.49 -18.90
CA PHE A 165 -22.03 -27.60 -17.89
C PHE A 165 -22.38 -28.66 -16.83
N THR A 166 -21.37 -29.42 -16.44
CA THR A 166 -21.46 -30.52 -15.47
C THR A 166 -21.10 -30.07 -14.05
N GLU A 167 -21.28 -30.94 -13.07
CA GLU A 167 -20.79 -30.70 -11.70
C GLU A 167 -19.25 -30.63 -11.63
N ALA A 168 -18.54 -31.32 -12.52
CA ALA A 168 -17.09 -31.16 -12.61
C ALA A 168 -16.71 -29.75 -13.10
N ASP A 169 -17.50 -29.19 -14.02
CA ASP A 169 -17.31 -27.83 -14.52
C ASP A 169 -17.54 -26.78 -13.41
N THR A 170 -18.56 -26.95 -12.56
CA THR A 170 -18.82 -26.05 -11.42
C THR A 170 -17.70 -26.08 -10.39
N GLN A 171 -17.18 -27.26 -10.06
CA GLN A 171 -16.04 -27.40 -9.16
C GLN A 171 -14.78 -26.74 -9.72
N TYR A 172 -14.51 -26.96 -11.01
CA TYR A 172 -13.35 -26.36 -11.66
C TYR A 172 -13.48 -24.83 -11.78
N ALA A 173 -14.66 -24.33 -12.13
CA ALA A 173 -14.92 -22.90 -12.19
C ALA A 173 -14.82 -22.22 -10.81
N THR A 174 -15.22 -22.91 -9.74
CA THR A 174 -15.02 -22.45 -8.35
C THR A 174 -13.53 -22.25 -8.04
N LEU A 175 -12.67 -23.19 -8.48
CA LEU A 175 -11.21 -23.07 -8.34
C LEU A 175 -10.63 -21.95 -9.20
N LEU A 176 -11.13 -21.78 -10.43
CA LEU A 176 -10.72 -20.66 -11.28
C LEU A 176 -11.08 -19.32 -10.65
N ALA A 177 -12.29 -19.15 -10.11
CA ALA A 177 -12.69 -17.93 -9.42
C ALA A 177 -11.79 -17.63 -8.20
N ALA A 178 -11.45 -18.65 -7.42
CA ALA A 178 -10.48 -18.51 -6.33
C ALA A 178 -9.08 -18.10 -6.83
N GLN A 179 -8.65 -18.62 -7.99
CA GLN A 179 -7.39 -18.22 -8.60
C GLN A 179 -7.42 -16.76 -9.08
N ILE A 180 -8.55 -16.31 -9.65
CA ILE A 180 -8.76 -14.92 -10.06
C ILE A 180 -8.68 -14.01 -8.84
N SER A 181 -9.40 -14.35 -7.77
CA SER A 181 -9.32 -13.65 -6.48
C SER A 181 -7.89 -13.51 -5.97
N ALA A 182 -7.10 -14.59 -6.00
CA ALA A 182 -5.69 -14.55 -5.58
C ALA A 182 -4.84 -13.64 -6.48
N GLY A 183 -5.06 -13.67 -7.80
CA GLY A 183 -4.37 -12.80 -8.76
C GLY A 183 -4.71 -11.32 -8.57
N LEU A 184 -5.98 -11.00 -8.32
CA LEU A 184 -6.45 -9.66 -8.01
C LEU A 184 -5.83 -9.15 -6.70
N ALA A 185 -5.90 -9.95 -5.64
CA ALA A 185 -5.28 -9.61 -4.35
C ALA A 185 -3.78 -9.37 -4.48
N GLN A 186 -3.07 -10.17 -5.28
CA GLN A 186 -1.64 -9.97 -5.52
C GLN A 186 -1.35 -8.67 -6.27
N THR A 187 -2.19 -8.34 -7.26
CA THR A 187 -2.04 -7.10 -8.04
C THR A 187 -2.31 -5.87 -7.18
N GLU A 188 -3.33 -5.90 -6.34
CA GLU A 188 -3.61 -4.84 -5.34
C GLU A 188 -2.44 -4.66 -4.37
N ARG A 189 -1.91 -5.77 -3.82
CA ARG A 189 -0.75 -5.72 -2.94
C ARG A 189 0.47 -5.10 -3.62
N LEU A 190 0.78 -5.53 -4.85
CA LEU A 190 1.91 -4.97 -5.59
C LEU A 190 1.71 -3.48 -5.92
N ALA A 191 0.49 -3.07 -6.25
CA ALA A 191 0.16 -1.67 -6.49
C ALA A 191 0.29 -0.83 -5.20
N ASP A 192 -0.20 -1.34 -4.07
CA ASP A 192 -0.08 -0.68 -2.78
C ASP A 192 1.38 -0.58 -2.33
N LEU A 193 2.17 -1.65 -2.49
CA LEU A 193 3.60 -1.63 -2.18
C LEU A 193 4.35 -0.64 -3.07
N ARG A 194 4.03 -0.58 -4.37
CA ARG A 194 4.62 0.41 -5.28
C ARG A 194 4.26 1.84 -4.86
N ARG A 195 2.99 2.09 -4.55
CA ARG A 195 2.52 3.40 -4.06
C ARG A 195 3.22 3.80 -2.76
N LEU A 196 3.32 2.89 -1.80
CA LEU A 196 4.02 3.13 -0.53
C LEU A 196 5.54 3.31 -0.72
N ALA A 197 6.14 2.60 -1.68
CA ALA A 197 7.57 2.68 -1.97
C ALA A 197 7.97 3.97 -2.70
N PHE A 198 7.12 4.46 -3.60
CA PHE A 198 7.49 5.44 -4.62
C PHE A 198 6.63 6.71 -4.65
N THR A 199 5.63 6.84 -3.77
CA THR A 199 4.75 8.03 -3.70
C THR A 199 4.90 8.73 -2.34
N ASP A 200 4.87 10.06 -2.34
CA ASP A 200 4.80 10.87 -1.13
C ASP A 200 3.34 10.92 -0.62
N PRO A 201 3.08 10.52 0.64
CA PRO A 201 1.71 10.38 1.14
C PRO A 201 0.99 11.71 1.36
N LEU A 202 1.71 12.82 1.50
CA LEU A 202 1.10 14.14 1.71
C LEU A 202 0.58 14.73 0.40
N THR A 203 1.39 14.63 -0.66
CA THR A 203 1.19 15.33 -1.92
C THR A 203 0.69 14.43 -3.05
N GLY A 204 0.81 13.11 -2.92
CA GLY A 204 0.46 12.16 -3.98
C GLY A 204 1.44 12.14 -5.16
N LEU A 205 2.50 12.96 -5.12
CA LEU A 205 3.56 12.95 -6.13
C LEU A 205 4.50 11.76 -5.92
N ALA A 206 5.37 11.51 -6.89
CA ALA A 206 6.48 10.60 -6.69
C ALA A 206 7.38 11.05 -5.53
N ASN A 207 8.03 10.12 -4.83
CA ASN A 207 8.98 10.43 -3.77
C ASN A 207 10.42 10.41 -4.28
N ARG A 208 11.38 10.74 -3.41
CA ARG A 208 12.81 10.73 -3.72
C ARG A 208 13.30 9.44 -4.40
N ARG A 209 12.82 8.28 -3.96
CA ARG A 209 13.26 6.97 -4.49
C ARG A 209 12.85 6.77 -5.93
N ALA A 210 11.66 7.23 -6.29
CA ALA A 210 11.18 7.16 -7.67
C ALA A 210 12.05 8.03 -8.59
N VAL A 211 12.46 9.20 -8.11
CA VAL A 211 13.37 10.10 -8.82
C VAL A 211 14.72 9.45 -9.02
N ASP A 212 15.32 8.89 -7.96
CA ASP A 212 16.64 8.26 -8.05
C ASP A 212 16.63 7.10 -9.05
N ALA A 213 15.62 6.22 -9.00
CA ALA A 213 15.47 5.10 -9.93
C ALA A 213 15.24 5.54 -11.38
N GLN A 214 14.34 6.52 -11.61
CA GLN A 214 14.05 6.99 -12.97
C GLN A 214 15.21 7.81 -13.56
N LEU A 215 15.94 8.56 -12.74
CA LEU A 215 17.09 9.33 -13.17
C LEU A 215 18.26 8.40 -13.56
N GLU A 216 18.49 7.33 -12.81
CA GLU A 216 19.48 6.30 -13.16
C GLU A 216 19.16 5.65 -14.51
N ALA A 217 17.90 5.22 -14.71
CA ALA A 217 17.45 4.66 -15.98
C ALA A 217 17.56 5.67 -17.14
N ALA A 218 17.14 6.93 -16.94
CA ALA A 218 17.19 7.95 -17.97
C ALA A 218 18.62 8.27 -18.40
N LEU A 219 19.57 8.34 -17.45
CA LEU A 219 20.98 8.57 -17.77
C LEU A 219 21.65 7.36 -18.41
N ALA A 220 21.22 6.13 -18.10
CA ALA A 220 21.71 4.95 -18.81
C ALA A 220 21.35 5.01 -20.31
N VAL A 221 20.16 5.50 -20.65
CA VAL A 221 19.74 5.73 -22.05
C VAL A 221 20.52 6.89 -22.66
N HIS A 222 20.64 8.03 -21.96
CA HIS A 222 21.47 9.17 -22.40
C HIS A 222 22.89 8.75 -22.78
N ASN A 223 23.52 7.91 -21.96
CA ASN A 223 24.88 7.43 -22.20
C ASN A 223 25.00 6.52 -23.43
N GLN A 224 23.89 5.94 -23.91
CA GLN A 224 23.86 5.07 -25.09
C GLN A 224 23.56 5.85 -26.37
N ASP A 225 22.59 6.77 -26.34
CA ASP A 225 22.05 7.41 -27.55
C ASP A 225 22.11 8.95 -27.56
N GLY A 226 22.57 9.57 -26.47
CA GLY A 226 22.63 11.02 -26.32
C GLY A 226 21.29 11.70 -26.02
N SER A 227 20.22 10.95 -25.70
CA SER A 227 18.90 11.50 -25.37
C SER A 227 18.98 12.52 -24.23
N VAL A 228 18.30 13.66 -24.38
CA VAL A 228 18.37 14.76 -23.39
C VAL A 228 17.68 14.34 -22.09
N VAL A 229 18.34 14.59 -20.96
CA VAL A 229 17.79 14.41 -19.61
C VAL A 229 17.89 15.74 -18.89
N SER A 230 16.76 16.20 -18.35
CA SER A 230 16.67 17.47 -17.63
C SER A 230 16.07 17.27 -16.25
N LEU A 231 16.64 17.94 -15.26
CA LEU A 231 16.17 17.93 -13.89
C LEU A 231 15.93 19.37 -13.42
N VAL A 232 14.71 19.62 -12.95
CA VAL A 232 14.34 20.85 -12.24
C VAL A 232 14.27 20.53 -10.75
N VAL A 233 14.99 21.27 -9.92
CA VAL A 233 14.91 21.19 -8.45
C VAL A 233 14.26 22.47 -7.94
N CYS A 234 13.28 22.31 -7.06
CA CYS A 234 12.42 23.35 -6.53
C CYS A 234 12.47 23.35 -5.00
N ASP A 235 12.44 24.54 -4.39
CA ASP A 235 12.35 24.71 -2.94
C ASP A 235 11.29 25.78 -2.66
N VAL A 236 10.22 25.38 -1.95
CA VAL A 236 9.10 26.27 -1.63
C VAL A 236 9.54 27.29 -0.59
N ASN A 237 9.48 28.57 -0.95
CA ASN A 237 9.91 29.64 -0.05
C ASN A 237 8.87 29.85 1.06
N GLY A 238 9.35 30.08 2.28
CA GLY A 238 8.51 30.60 3.37
C GLY A 238 7.74 29.58 4.20
N LEU A 239 7.88 28.27 3.91
CA LEU A 239 7.12 27.21 4.61
C LEU A 239 7.24 27.31 6.14
N LYS A 240 8.46 27.52 6.65
CA LYS A 240 8.69 27.66 8.11
C LYS A 240 7.88 28.81 8.71
N ARG A 241 7.86 29.98 8.07
CA ARG A 241 7.14 31.15 8.57
C ARG A 241 5.63 30.90 8.62
N ILE A 242 5.11 30.16 7.65
CA ILE A 242 3.70 29.78 7.58
C ILE A 242 3.37 28.79 8.69
N ASN A 243 4.21 27.76 8.88
CA ASN A 243 4.06 26.81 9.98
C ASN A 243 4.08 27.51 11.35
N ASP A 244 5.04 28.42 11.55
CA ASP A 244 5.20 29.15 12.81
C ASP A 244 4.01 30.10 13.10
N ARG A 245 3.34 30.62 12.05
CA ARG A 245 2.22 31.59 12.19
C ARG A 245 0.84 30.94 12.19
N HIS A 246 0.64 29.90 11.38
CA HIS A 246 -0.67 29.33 11.05
C HIS A 246 -0.77 27.83 11.39
N GLY A 247 0.29 27.23 11.91
CA GLY A 247 0.36 25.80 12.23
C GLY A 247 0.71 24.93 11.02
N HIS A 248 1.09 23.68 11.32
CA HIS A 248 1.56 22.71 10.32
C HIS A 248 0.49 22.34 9.28
N GLU A 249 -0.79 22.32 9.66
CA GLU A 249 -1.88 22.03 8.71
C GLU A 249 -1.93 23.03 7.54
N MET A 250 -1.59 24.30 7.79
CA MET A 250 -1.54 25.30 6.73
C MET A 250 -0.32 25.10 5.82
N GLY A 251 0.83 24.72 6.39
CA GLY A 251 2.00 24.34 5.61
C GLY A 251 1.75 23.13 4.73
N ASP A 252 1.06 22.12 5.26
CA ASP A 252 0.67 20.93 4.50
C ASP A 252 -0.22 21.29 3.30
N ARG A 253 -1.18 22.20 3.48
CA ARG A 253 -2.02 22.71 2.39
C ARG A 253 -1.21 23.48 1.34
N LEU A 254 -0.21 24.27 1.74
CA LEU A 254 0.67 24.95 0.79
C LEU A 254 1.43 23.92 -0.06
N LEU A 255 2.00 22.89 0.58
CA LEU A 255 2.75 21.83 -0.08
C LEU A 255 1.88 21.05 -1.07
N GLN A 256 0.64 20.73 -0.70
CA GLN A 256 -0.34 20.09 -1.59
C GLN A 256 -0.71 20.97 -2.79
N ARG A 257 -0.93 22.28 -2.57
CA ARG A 257 -1.22 23.21 -3.67
C ARG A 257 -0.04 23.36 -4.62
N PHE A 258 1.18 23.45 -4.08
CA PHE A 258 2.38 23.50 -4.90
C PHE A 258 2.58 22.21 -5.70
N ALA A 259 2.36 21.05 -5.07
CA ALA A 259 2.41 19.76 -5.73
C ALA A 259 1.45 19.66 -6.93
N ASN A 260 0.23 20.17 -6.78
CA ASN A 260 -0.74 20.23 -7.89
C ASN A 260 -0.24 21.11 -9.04
N GLN A 261 0.35 22.28 -8.74
CA GLN A 261 0.92 23.14 -9.79
C GLN A 261 2.10 22.48 -10.50
N LEU A 262 2.97 21.79 -9.75
CA LEU A 262 4.09 21.04 -10.31
C LEU A 262 3.61 19.89 -11.21
N SER A 263 2.59 19.14 -10.79
CA SER A 263 1.97 18.07 -11.57
C SER A 263 1.38 18.60 -12.88
N MET A 264 0.63 19.71 -12.82
CA MET A 264 0.08 20.37 -14.02
C MET A 264 1.16 20.90 -14.96
N ALA A 265 2.25 21.43 -14.41
CA ALA A 265 3.41 21.88 -15.19
C ALA A 265 4.10 20.70 -15.88
N GLY A 266 4.32 19.60 -15.15
CA GLY A 266 4.90 18.36 -15.66
C GLY A 266 4.05 17.70 -16.74
N ALA A 267 2.72 17.77 -16.66
CA ALA A 267 1.82 17.21 -17.67
C ALA A 267 2.03 17.79 -19.08
N LYS A 268 2.68 18.97 -19.21
CA LYS A 268 3.07 19.57 -20.50
C LYS A 268 4.32 18.92 -21.12
N LEU A 269 5.04 18.12 -20.35
CA LEU A 269 6.23 17.37 -20.74
C LEU A 269 5.90 15.87 -20.70
N PRO A 270 5.54 15.25 -21.84
CA PRO A 270 5.19 13.84 -21.90
C PRO A 270 6.26 12.95 -21.28
N GLY A 271 5.85 12.02 -20.40
CA GLY A 271 6.76 11.09 -19.72
C GLY A 271 7.61 11.72 -18.59
N SER A 272 7.37 12.98 -18.22
CA SER A 272 8.04 13.59 -17.07
C SER A 272 7.53 13.06 -15.72
N LEU A 273 8.39 13.12 -14.71
CA LEU A 273 8.10 12.72 -13.34
C LEU A 273 8.15 13.93 -12.41
N ALA A 274 6.99 14.32 -11.87
CA ALA A 274 6.88 15.29 -10.78
C ALA A 274 6.99 14.58 -9.43
N ALA A 275 7.86 15.08 -8.55
CA ALA A 275 8.16 14.42 -7.27
C ALA A 275 8.39 15.41 -6.13
N ARG A 276 8.19 14.94 -4.90
CA ARG A 276 8.63 15.58 -3.67
C ARG A 276 9.85 14.83 -3.12
N LEU A 277 10.92 15.57 -2.89
CA LEU A 277 12.19 15.03 -2.40
C LEU A 277 12.19 14.92 -0.86
N GLY A 278 11.50 15.85 -0.20
CA GLY A 278 11.35 15.95 1.25
C GLY A 278 10.81 17.32 1.63
N GLY A 279 10.65 17.61 2.94
CA GLY A 279 10.38 18.95 3.49
C GLY A 279 9.57 19.90 2.58
N ASP A 280 10.23 20.92 2.07
CA ASP A 280 9.78 21.91 1.07
C ASP A 280 10.40 21.71 -0.32
N GLU A 281 11.09 20.60 -0.56
CA GLU A 281 11.86 20.32 -1.78
C GLU A 281 11.09 19.41 -2.75
N PHE A 282 11.06 19.83 -4.02
CA PHE A 282 10.38 19.13 -5.10
C PHE A 282 11.28 19.05 -6.33
N CYS A 283 10.94 18.17 -7.27
CA CYS A 283 11.60 18.16 -8.57
C CYS A 283 10.69 17.76 -9.72
N LEU A 284 11.12 18.10 -10.93
CA LEU A 284 10.58 17.61 -12.18
C LEU A 284 11.71 16.99 -13.00
N LEU A 285 11.59 15.71 -13.33
CA LEU A 285 12.52 14.97 -14.18
C LEU A 285 11.89 14.78 -15.56
N ALA A 286 12.58 15.18 -16.62
CA ALA A 286 12.12 15.03 -18.00
C ALA A 286 13.20 14.34 -18.86
N GLN A 287 12.78 13.35 -19.65
CA GLN A 287 13.63 12.62 -20.59
C GLN A 287 13.11 12.83 -22.02
N GLY A 288 14.04 13.05 -22.96
CA GLY A 288 13.74 13.24 -24.39
C GLY A 288 13.17 14.60 -24.77
N GLN A 289 12.89 15.48 -23.80
CA GLN A 289 12.41 16.85 -24.04
C GLN A 289 13.58 17.80 -24.28
N LYS A 290 13.37 18.85 -25.09
CA LYS A 290 14.41 19.86 -25.31
C LYS A 290 14.62 20.68 -24.04
N ALA A 291 15.85 21.09 -23.77
CA ALA A 291 16.19 21.90 -22.60
C ALA A 291 15.32 23.16 -22.48
N ASP A 292 15.05 23.86 -23.59
CA ASP A 292 14.23 25.08 -23.61
C ASP A 292 12.76 24.84 -23.21
N GLU A 293 12.19 23.68 -23.56
CA GLU A 293 10.82 23.32 -23.19
C GLU A 293 10.71 23.12 -21.67
N VAL A 294 11.73 22.49 -21.07
CA VAL A 294 11.81 22.28 -19.62
C VAL A 294 12.00 23.60 -18.88
N VAL A 295 12.83 24.50 -19.41
CA VAL A 295 13.01 25.85 -18.83
C VAL A 295 11.71 26.65 -18.88
N ALA A 296 10.98 26.64 -19.99
CA ALA A 296 9.70 27.35 -20.11
C ALA A 296 8.66 26.83 -19.10
N VAL A 297 8.61 25.52 -18.87
CA VAL A 297 7.75 24.91 -17.84
C VAL A 297 8.17 25.34 -16.43
N ALA A 298 9.48 25.44 -16.16
CA ALA A 298 9.99 25.94 -14.88
C ALA A 298 9.68 27.45 -14.66
N GLU A 299 9.74 28.27 -15.70
CA GLU A 299 9.35 29.69 -15.67
C GLU A 299 7.88 29.88 -15.32
N GLU A 300 7.00 29.09 -15.95
CA GLU A 300 5.58 29.11 -15.63
C GLU A 300 5.32 28.64 -14.19
N LEU A 301 6.02 27.60 -13.74
CA LEU A 301 5.92 27.11 -12.37
C LEU A 301 6.30 28.21 -11.35
N CYS A 302 7.40 28.93 -11.57
CA CYS A 302 7.79 30.07 -10.74
C CYS A 302 6.69 31.13 -10.69
N THR A 303 6.11 31.47 -11.85
CA THR A 303 5.03 32.47 -11.96
C THR A 303 3.77 32.04 -11.20
N ARG A 304 3.36 30.78 -11.34
CA ARG A 304 2.17 30.23 -10.65
C ARG A 304 2.39 30.07 -9.15
N ALA A 305 3.60 29.70 -8.73
CA ALA A 305 3.93 29.56 -7.31
C ALA A 305 3.79 30.89 -6.55
N LEU A 306 4.07 32.03 -7.20
CA LEU A 306 3.84 33.37 -6.63
C LEU A 306 2.36 33.70 -6.41
N GLN A 307 1.45 33.01 -7.09
CA GLN A 307 0.00 33.21 -6.95
C GLN A 307 -0.62 32.32 -5.86
N LEU A 308 0.15 31.41 -5.25
CA LEU A 308 -0.34 30.59 -4.16
C LEU A 308 -0.57 31.46 -2.92
N ALA A 309 -1.80 31.42 -2.38
CA ALA A 309 -2.14 32.13 -1.16
C ALA A 309 -1.18 31.75 -0.02
N ASP A 310 -0.69 32.77 0.68
CA ASP A 310 0.27 32.69 1.79
C ASP A 310 1.69 32.20 1.43
N GLY A 311 1.95 31.81 0.19
CA GLY A 311 3.27 31.38 -0.30
C GLY A 311 4.20 32.54 -0.68
N GLU A 312 5.52 32.29 -0.63
CA GLU A 312 6.55 33.26 -1.06
C GLU A 312 7.18 32.91 -2.41
N GLY A 313 6.45 32.15 -3.24
CA GLY A 313 6.98 31.58 -4.48
C GLY A 313 7.92 30.40 -4.23
N VAL A 314 8.77 30.13 -5.21
CA VAL A 314 9.64 28.95 -5.24
C VAL A 314 11.01 29.34 -5.80
N ALA A 315 12.08 28.79 -5.23
CA ALA A 315 13.40 28.83 -5.86
C ALA A 315 13.54 27.63 -6.79
N CYS A 316 13.73 27.87 -8.09
CA CYS A 316 13.88 26.82 -9.09
C CYS A 316 15.27 26.83 -9.72
N GLY A 317 15.90 25.65 -9.76
CA GLY A 317 17.14 25.38 -10.47
C GLY A 317 16.93 24.34 -11.56
N VAL A 318 17.48 24.58 -12.75
CA VAL A 318 17.38 23.66 -13.90
C VAL A 318 18.78 23.21 -14.32
N ALA A 319 18.95 21.91 -14.56
CA ALA A 319 20.12 21.38 -15.26
C ALA A 319 19.65 20.41 -16.36
N SER A 320 20.20 20.56 -17.56
CA SER A 320 19.88 19.71 -18.71
C SER A 320 21.15 19.23 -19.39
N THR A 321 21.20 17.95 -19.76
CA THR A 321 22.31 17.41 -20.58
C THR A 321 22.35 18.02 -22.00
N GLY A 322 21.30 18.74 -22.40
CA GLY A 322 21.27 19.55 -23.62
C GLY A 322 21.95 20.92 -23.49
N ASP A 323 22.34 21.34 -22.28
CA ASP A 323 22.99 22.63 -22.02
C ASP A 323 24.53 22.50 -21.90
N ALA A 324 25.22 23.64 -21.89
CA ALA A 324 26.67 23.74 -21.74
C ALA A 324 27.15 23.47 -20.29
N ILE A 325 26.79 22.30 -19.74
CA ILE A 325 27.11 21.88 -18.36
C ILE A 325 28.24 20.84 -18.26
N GLY A 326 28.90 20.54 -19.39
CA GLY A 326 29.91 19.48 -19.49
C GLY A 326 29.32 18.05 -19.41
N PRO A 327 30.14 17.00 -19.52
CA PRO A 327 29.66 15.62 -19.58
C PRO A 327 28.95 15.21 -18.28
N VAL A 328 27.78 14.57 -18.40
CA VAL A 328 26.99 14.07 -17.27
C VAL A 328 26.86 12.55 -17.41
N SER A 329 27.74 11.81 -16.75
CA SER A 329 27.72 10.34 -16.77
C SER A 329 26.99 9.71 -15.59
N THR A 330 26.68 10.48 -14.53
CA THR A 330 26.08 9.97 -13.29
C THR A 330 24.88 10.80 -12.82
N PRO A 331 23.86 10.16 -12.18
CA PRO A 331 22.72 10.85 -11.55
C PRO A 331 23.15 11.95 -10.58
N ASP A 332 24.14 11.64 -9.74
CA ASP A 332 24.64 12.57 -8.73
C ASP A 332 25.14 13.89 -9.31
N ARG A 333 25.80 13.86 -10.49
CA ARG A 333 26.29 15.08 -11.12
C ARG A 333 25.14 15.96 -11.60
N LEU A 334 24.14 15.39 -12.27
CA LEU A 334 22.98 16.16 -12.74
C LEU A 334 22.22 16.77 -11.55
N PHE A 335 22.06 15.99 -10.48
CA PHE A 335 21.41 16.44 -9.25
C PHE A 335 22.17 17.62 -8.61
N ARG A 336 23.50 17.53 -8.50
CA ARG A 336 24.34 18.63 -7.96
C ARG A 336 24.24 19.91 -8.79
N LEU A 337 24.16 19.80 -10.12
CA LEU A 337 24.03 20.97 -10.99
C LEU A 337 22.68 21.67 -10.80
N ALA A 338 21.59 20.90 -10.72
CA ALA A 338 20.26 21.44 -10.46
C ALA A 338 20.15 22.04 -9.04
N ASP A 339 20.73 21.38 -8.03
CA ASP A 339 20.82 21.89 -6.64
C ASP A 339 21.63 23.18 -6.55
N ALA A 340 22.79 23.25 -7.22
CA ALA A 340 23.58 24.48 -7.29
C ALA A 340 22.81 25.63 -7.95
N ALA A 341 22.02 25.33 -8.99
CA ALA A 341 21.18 26.31 -9.65
C ALA A 341 20.06 26.80 -8.73
N GLN A 342 19.37 25.88 -8.05
CA GLN A 342 18.31 26.18 -7.09
C GLN A 342 18.83 27.03 -5.93
N TYR A 343 20.01 26.68 -5.41
CA TYR A 343 20.66 27.43 -4.35
C TYR A 343 20.95 28.88 -4.76
N ARG A 344 21.42 29.08 -5.99
CA ARG A 344 21.62 30.44 -6.54
C ARG A 344 20.30 31.18 -6.71
N ALA A 345 19.24 30.52 -7.18
CA ALA A 345 17.91 31.11 -7.28
C ALA A 345 17.40 31.56 -5.90
N LYS A 346 17.57 30.72 -4.87
CA LYS A 346 17.19 31.03 -3.47
C LYS A 346 17.99 32.18 -2.89
N ALA A 347 19.30 32.22 -3.12
CA ALA A 347 20.17 33.29 -2.65
C ALA A 347 19.85 34.64 -3.32
N ALA A 348 19.53 34.63 -4.61
CA ALA A 348 19.16 35.82 -5.36
C ALA A 348 17.69 36.24 -5.20
N ARG A 349 16.85 35.40 -4.57
CA ARG A 349 15.38 35.53 -4.57
C ARG A 349 14.83 35.72 -5.99
N ALA A 350 15.34 34.93 -6.93
CA ALA A 350 14.98 35.04 -8.33
C ALA A 350 13.49 34.72 -8.54
N ALA A 351 12.82 35.53 -9.36
CA ALA A 351 11.43 35.26 -9.78
C ALA A 351 11.34 34.29 -10.97
N HIS A 352 12.49 33.88 -11.51
CA HIS A 352 12.63 32.98 -12.65
C HIS A 352 13.62 31.86 -12.29
N PRO A 353 13.56 30.70 -12.98
CA PRO A 353 14.51 29.62 -12.76
C PRO A 353 15.94 30.06 -13.10
N VAL A 354 16.90 29.60 -12.30
CA VAL A 354 18.32 29.67 -12.66
C VAL A 354 18.67 28.39 -13.42
N VAL A 355 19.29 28.53 -14.60
CA VAL A 355 19.67 27.38 -15.44
C VAL A 355 21.19 27.20 -15.42
N ALA A 356 21.65 26.00 -15.10
CA ALA A 356 23.07 25.66 -15.12
C ALA A 356 23.59 25.70 -16.56
N GLY A 357 24.75 26.35 -16.78
CA GLY A 357 25.38 26.43 -18.10
C GLY A 357 24.79 27.51 -19.02
N ARG A 358 23.87 28.35 -18.54
CA ARG A 358 23.26 29.47 -19.30
C ARG A 358 23.50 30.84 -18.68
N SER A 359 24.27 30.96 -17.59
CA SER A 359 24.50 32.24 -16.90
C SER A 359 25.31 33.23 -17.75
N HIS A 360 26.12 32.71 -18.68
CA HIS A 360 26.94 33.50 -19.59
C HIS A 360 26.76 32.93 -21.00
N GLY A 361 26.66 33.81 -22.01
CA GLY A 361 26.60 33.38 -23.41
C GLY A 361 27.82 32.52 -23.82
N PRO A 362 27.75 31.79 -24.93
CA PRO A 362 28.80 30.85 -25.34
C PRO A 362 30.18 31.54 -25.40
N GLY A 363 31.17 30.98 -24.70
CA GLY A 363 32.59 31.41 -24.75
C GLY A 363 33.07 32.34 -23.61
N LEU A 364 32.23 32.65 -22.62
CA LEU A 364 32.62 33.41 -21.43
C LEU A 364 33.06 32.50 -20.27
N ALA A 365 33.59 33.10 -19.19
CA ALA A 365 34.08 32.44 -17.98
C ALA A 365 33.16 31.27 -17.53
N PRO A 366 33.73 30.21 -16.91
CA PRO A 366 32.97 29.02 -16.55
C PRO A 366 31.74 29.38 -15.71
N ASP A 367 30.59 28.82 -16.09
CA ASP A 367 29.30 29.15 -15.51
C ASP A 367 29.36 29.02 -13.97
N PRO A 368 28.98 30.06 -13.20
CA PRO A 368 29.12 30.07 -11.75
C PRO A 368 28.30 28.98 -11.05
N THR A 369 27.21 28.50 -11.66
CA THR A 369 26.46 27.32 -11.17
C THR A 369 27.28 26.05 -11.34
N VAL A 370 27.88 25.85 -12.51
CA VAL A 370 28.70 24.67 -12.82
C VAL A 370 29.92 24.62 -11.88
N LEU A 371 30.60 25.76 -11.70
CA LEU A 371 31.71 25.88 -10.75
C LEU A 371 31.31 25.55 -9.32
N LEU A 372 30.13 26.02 -8.87
CA LEU A 372 29.62 25.75 -7.52
C LEU A 372 29.37 24.25 -7.32
N ALA A 373 28.79 23.58 -8.32
CA ALA A 373 28.52 22.14 -8.30
C ALA A 373 29.81 21.32 -8.26
N ASP A 374 30.79 21.65 -9.10
CA ASP A 374 32.06 20.90 -9.19
C ASP A 374 32.95 21.15 -7.95
N SER A 375 32.93 22.36 -7.38
CA SER A 375 33.64 22.67 -6.13
C SER A 375 33.04 21.94 -4.91
N ALA A 376 31.77 21.58 -4.94
CA ALA A 376 31.14 20.77 -3.90
C ALA A 376 31.66 19.31 -3.95
N GLU A 377 31.94 18.79 -5.14
CA GLU A 377 32.49 17.45 -5.34
C GLU A 377 33.95 17.36 -4.87
N GLN A 378 34.80 18.31 -5.26
CA GLN A 378 36.20 18.36 -4.82
C GLN A 378 36.34 18.40 -3.30
N ARG A 379 35.43 19.12 -2.61
CA ARG A 379 35.40 19.14 -1.13
C ARG A 379 34.98 17.80 -0.52
N ARG A 380 34.20 16.99 -1.22
CA ARG A 380 33.85 15.62 -0.79
C ARG A 380 35.02 14.66 -0.99
N THR A 381 35.72 14.75 -2.11
CA THR A 381 36.86 13.86 -2.43
C THR A 381 38.10 14.17 -1.59
N ASP A 382 38.36 15.44 -1.27
CA ASP A 382 39.60 15.87 -0.61
C ASP A 382 39.60 15.72 0.92
N GLY A 383 38.52 15.20 1.52
CA GLY A 383 38.44 14.95 2.97
C GLY A 383 38.58 16.20 3.87
N ARG A 384 38.62 17.42 3.31
CA ARG A 384 38.85 18.69 4.02
C ARG A 384 37.65 19.21 4.83
N TRP A 385 36.60 18.41 4.99
CA TRP A 385 35.47 18.74 5.85
C TRP A 385 35.76 18.36 7.30
N ARG A 386 36.10 19.35 8.15
CA ARG A 386 36.16 19.20 9.62
C ARG A 386 34.88 19.74 10.26
N PRO A 387 34.19 18.99 11.13
CA PRO A 387 33.06 19.52 11.89
C PRO A 387 33.59 20.33 13.08
N GLY A 388 33.38 21.65 13.05
CA GLY A 388 33.60 22.54 14.21
C GLY A 388 34.86 23.40 14.14
N ALA A 389 34.74 24.60 13.57
CA ALA A 389 35.47 25.82 13.95
C ALA A 389 34.80 27.04 13.29
N GLY A 390 34.12 27.89 14.07
CA GLY A 390 33.48 29.15 13.63
C GLY A 390 34.43 30.38 13.72
N PRO A 391 33.95 31.65 13.66
CA PRO A 391 32.57 32.13 13.56
C PRO A 391 32.30 33.19 12.45
N VAL A 392 31.09 33.20 11.87
CA VAL A 392 30.41 34.44 11.46
C VAL A 392 28.98 34.35 11.98
N ARG A 393 28.66 35.19 12.97
CA ARG A 393 27.34 35.31 13.58
C ARG A 393 26.41 36.06 12.62
N GLY A 394 25.30 35.42 12.25
CA GLY A 394 24.09 36.00 11.65
C GLY A 394 22.86 35.23 12.15
N PRO A 395 21.71 35.88 12.36
CA PRO A 395 20.71 35.41 13.32
C PRO A 395 19.83 34.27 12.81
N HIS A 396 19.87 33.18 13.59
CA HIS A 396 18.83 32.15 13.81
C HIS A 396 17.95 31.71 12.63
N GLY A 397 18.45 30.69 11.94
CA GLY A 397 17.66 29.72 11.17
C GLY A 397 18.46 28.43 11.07
N ASP A 398 18.17 27.50 11.98
CA ASP A 398 18.83 26.21 12.22
C ASP A 398 19.21 25.49 10.91
N ARG A 399 20.46 25.66 10.47
CA ARG A 399 21.08 24.90 9.39
C ARG A 399 21.46 23.52 9.94
N ARG A 400 20.49 22.59 9.97
CA ARG A 400 20.81 21.17 10.07
C ARG A 400 21.13 20.64 8.69
N ARG A 401 22.41 20.70 8.31
CA ARG A 401 22.96 19.85 7.26
C ARG A 401 23.59 18.61 7.89
N PHE A 402 23.11 17.46 7.43
CA PHE A 402 23.85 16.22 7.20
C PHE A 402 24.86 15.79 8.27
N ARG A 403 24.36 15.02 9.24
CA ARG A 403 25.01 13.83 9.81
C ARG A 403 23.92 12.95 10.40
N GLY A 404 23.86 11.70 9.95
CA GLY A 404 23.02 10.65 10.53
C GLY A 404 21.59 10.64 9.99
N ALA A 405 21.19 9.47 9.50
CA ALA A 405 19.83 9.02 9.66
C ALA A 405 19.40 9.29 11.12
N ALA A 406 18.58 10.32 11.31
CA ALA A 406 17.79 10.48 12.53
C ALA A 406 16.36 10.31 12.08
N HIS A 407 15.95 9.04 12.05
CA HIS A 407 14.58 8.53 12.04
C HIS A 407 13.53 9.52 11.55
N SER A 408 13.43 9.70 10.23
CA SER A 408 12.13 9.99 9.61
C SER A 408 11.53 8.64 9.26
N ALA A 409 10.30 8.37 9.70
CA ALA A 409 9.52 7.19 9.30
C ALA A 409 9.17 7.24 7.80
N ASP A 410 10.17 7.15 6.92
CA ASP A 410 9.96 6.99 5.47
C ASP A 410 9.40 5.57 5.24
N PRO A 411 8.11 5.42 4.87
CA PRO A 411 7.50 4.12 4.63
C PRO A 411 8.23 3.34 3.54
N GLY A 412 8.89 4.04 2.61
CA GLY A 412 9.74 3.42 1.61
C GLY A 412 10.97 2.76 2.24
N GLN A 413 11.69 3.42 3.16
CA GLN A 413 12.90 2.85 3.79
C GLN A 413 12.57 1.61 4.59
N LEU A 414 11.45 1.68 5.30
CA LEU A 414 10.88 0.55 5.99
C LEU A 414 10.59 -0.60 5.02
N LEU A 415 9.94 -0.32 3.89
CA LEU A 415 9.60 -1.33 2.90
C LEU A 415 10.82 -1.98 2.25
N THR A 416 11.79 -1.18 1.79
CA THR A 416 13.02 -1.70 1.15
C THR A 416 13.82 -2.58 2.10
N ALA A 417 14.01 -2.12 3.34
CA ALA A 417 14.78 -2.88 4.33
C ALA A 417 14.09 -4.19 4.71
N VAL A 418 12.76 -4.17 4.84
CA VAL A 418 11.99 -5.37 5.17
C VAL A 418 11.96 -6.35 4.01
N LEU A 419 11.75 -5.89 2.76
CA LEU A 419 11.86 -6.76 1.59
C LEU A 419 13.26 -7.37 1.47
N ALA A 420 14.31 -6.55 1.62
CA ALA A 420 15.68 -7.06 1.62
C ALA A 420 15.95 -8.07 2.76
N ALA A 421 15.32 -7.89 3.93
CA ALA A 421 15.42 -8.84 5.04
C ALA A 421 14.67 -10.15 4.77
N LEU A 422 13.55 -10.10 4.04
CA LEU A 422 12.79 -11.27 3.61
C LEU A 422 13.49 -12.01 2.44
N ASP A 423 14.19 -11.29 1.57
CA ASP A 423 14.88 -11.82 0.38
C ASP A 423 16.31 -12.34 0.66
N GLN A 424 16.82 -12.28 1.90
CA GLN A 424 18.18 -12.77 2.19
C GLN A 424 18.29 -14.31 2.04
N GLU A 425 18.59 -14.75 0.81
CA GLU A 425 19.07 -16.09 0.50
C GLU A 425 20.57 -16.21 0.85
N GLY A 426 20.94 -17.21 1.66
CA GLY A 426 22.34 -17.59 1.90
C GLY A 426 23.04 -17.04 3.16
N GLY A 427 22.36 -16.30 4.04
CA GLY A 427 22.91 -15.93 5.36
C GLY A 427 22.79 -17.05 6.42
N PRO A 428 23.47 -16.97 7.58
CA PRO A 428 23.40 -17.98 8.66
C PRO A 428 22.00 -18.15 9.30
N ARG A 429 20.99 -17.40 8.84
CA ARG A 429 19.57 -17.52 9.18
C ARG A 429 18.71 -17.37 7.91
N THR A 430 18.89 -18.23 6.91
CA THR A 430 17.91 -18.33 5.81
C THR A 430 16.55 -18.74 6.39
N LEU A 431 15.57 -17.84 6.27
CA LEU A 431 14.20 -18.10 6.72
C LEU A 431 13.57 -19.16 5.80
N HIS A 432 13.04 -20.23 6.39
CA HIS A 432 12.36 -21.25 5.61
C HIS A 432 11.09 -20.65 4.96
N PRO A 433 10.80 -20.87 3.66
CA PRO A 433 9.64 -20.29 2.98
C PRO A 433 8.28 -20.63 3.60
N ALA A 434 8.21 -21.66 4.45
CA ALA A 434 6.99 -22.02 5.20
C ALA A 434 6.90 -21.43 6.61
N ASP A 435 7.96 -20.84 7.14
CA ASP A 435 8.01 -20.29 8.51
C ASP A 435 7.32 -18.92 8.58
N THR A 436 6.01 -18.93 8.83
CA THR A 436 5.20 -17.70 8.96
C THR A 436 5.73 -16.80 10.09
N LEU A 437 6.04 -17.39 11.24
CA LEU A 437 6.47 -16.65 12.43
C LEU A 437 7.85 -16.02 12.21
N GLY A 438 8.76 -16.73 11.56
CA GLY A 438 10.08 -16.21 11.19
C GLY A 438 10.00 -15.01 10.26
N ARG A 439 9.14 -15.06 9.23
CA ARG A 439 8.94 -13.91 8.33
C ARG A 439 8.30 -12.72 9.04
N LEU A 440 7.28 -12.94 9.86
CA LEU A 440 6.67 -11.87 10.66
C LEU A 440 7.68 -11.27 11.65
N ALA A 441 8.54 -12.09 12.26
CA ALA A 441 9.63 -11.63 13.13
C ALA A 441 10.65 -10.78 12.37
N ALA A 442 10.99 -11.12 11.13
CA ALA A 442 11.86 -10.29 10.29
C ALA A 442 11.23 -8.92 9.99
N VAL A 443 9.93 -8.88 9.68
CA VAL A 443 9.17 -7.63 9.51
C VAL A 443 9.21 -6.81 10.80
N ALA A 444 8.81 -7.39 11.94
CA ALA A 444 8.70 -6.71 13.23
C ALA A 444 10.06 -6.18 13.71
N GLU A 445 11.12 -6.98 13.62
CA GLU A 445 12.48 -6.62 14.03
C GLU A 445 13.05 -5.49 13.18
N THR A 446 12.92 -5.59 11.85
CA THR A 446 13.44 -4.57 10.92
C THR A 446 12.67 -3.27 11.08
N ALA A 447 11.34 -3.35 11.23
CA ALA A 447 10.50 -2.19 11.48
C ALA A 447 10.84 -1.51 12.79
N ALA A 448 10.94 -2.27 13.88
CA ALA A 448 11.26 -1.73 15.19
C ALA A 448 12.62 -1.01 15.20
N ARG A 449 13.65 -1.58 14.56
CA ARG A 449 14.98 -0.94 14.49
C ARG A 449 14.99 0.36 13.70
N LEU A 450 14.30 0.39 12.56
CA LEU A 450 14.25 1.60 11.72
C LEU A 450 13.46 2.73 12.37
N LEU A 451 12.39 2.36 13.08
CA LEU A 451 11.47 3.28 13.74
C LEU A 451 11.87 3.61 15.18
N ASP A 452 12.97 3.03 15.66
CA ASP A 452 13.45 3.12 17.05
C ASP A 452 12.38 2.69 18.08
N ALA A 453 11.53 1.73 17.72
CA ALA A 453 10.46 1.23 18.57
C ALA A 453 11.01 0.63 19.89
N VAL A 454 10.24 0.80 20.95
CA VAL A 454 10.57 0.34 22.31
C VAL A 454 10.48 -1.18 22.41
N ALA A 455 9.47 -1.76 21.77
CA ALA A 455 9.21 -3.20 21.76
C ALA A 455 8.38 -3.58 20.52
N TRP A 456 8.37 -4.87 20.17
CA TRP A 456 7.43 -5.43 19.22
C TRP A 456 6.89 -6.79 19.69
N TRP A 457 5.61 -7.05 19.44
CA TRP A 457 4.94 -8.32 19.74
C TRP A 457 4.35 -8.92 18.46
N ILE A 458 4.32 -10.24 18.38
CA ILE A 458 3.65 -11.03 17.34
C ILE A 458 2.71 -11.99 18.03
N SER A 459 1.43 -11.89 17.69
CA SER A 459 0.36 -12.69 18.29
C SER A 459 -0.33 -13.55 17.23
N TYR A 460 -0.80 -14.73 17.63
CA TYR A 460 -1.43 -15.72 16.76
C TYR A 460 -2.81 -16.12 17.29
N VAL A 461 -3.73 -16.33 16.35
CA VAL A 461 -5.13 -16.70 16.59
C VAL A 461 -5.39 -17.98 15.80
N PRO A 462 -5.57 -19.14 16.47
CA PRO A 462 -5.88 -20.39 15.79
C PRO A 462 -7.15 -20.30 14.93
N PRO A 463 -7.27 -21.04 13.83
CA PRO A 463 -8.45 -21.05 12.98
C PRO A 463 -9.72 -21.36 13.80
N GLY A 464 -10.76 -20.53 13.65
CA GLY A 464 -12.02 -20.66 14.38
C GLY A 464 -11.97 -20.27 15.86
N SER A 465 -10.81 -19.87 16.40
CA SER A 465 -10.67 -19.38 17.77
C SER A 465 -10.95 -17.88 17.87
N ARG A 466 -11.41 -17.44 19.04
CA ARG A 466 -11.43 -16.01 19.44
C ARG A 466 -10.33 -15.65 20.44
N ARG A 467 -9.54 -16.66 20.84
CA ARG A 467 -8.41 -16.49 21.75
C ARG A 467 -7.13 -16.26 20.98
N MET A 468 -6.51 -15.11 21.24
CA MET A 468 -5.22 -14.70 20.72
C MET A 468 -4.15 -14.99 21.76
N HIS A 469 -2.99 -15.50 21.35
CA HIS A 469 -1.84 -15.65 22.24
C HIS A 469 -0.59 -15.04 21.62
N THR A 470 0.29 -14.52 22.45
CA THR A 470 1.59 -13.99 22.01
C THR A 470 2.48 -15.14 21.55
N ALA A 471 2.87 -15.14 20.28
CA ALA A 471 3.75 -16.16 19.69
C ALA A 471 5.23 -15.78 19.81
N ARG A 472 5.56 -14.49 19.75
CA ARG A 472 6.94 -13.99 19.90
C ARG A 472 6.95 -12.51 20.25
N HIS A 473 7.97 -12.05 20.95
CA HIS A 473 8.15 -10.62 21.25
C HIS A 473 9.62 -10.26 21.43
N ALA A 474 9.93 -8.98 21.35
CA ALA A 474 11.20 -8.40 21.79
C ALA A 474 10.98 -7.03 22.44
N VAL A 475 11.81 -6.72 23.44
CA VAL A 475 11.81 -5.43 24.14
C VAL A 475 13.23 -4.84 24.07
N PHE A 476 13.36 -3.65 23.51
CA PHE A 476 14.64 -2.97 23.29
C PHE A 476 14.91 -1.90 24.36
N ARG A 477 13.87 -1.29 24.91
CA ARG A 477 13.95 -0.29 26.00
C ARG A 477 12.93 -0.60 27.09
N LEU A 478 13.36 -0.50 28.36
CA LEU A 478 12.47 -0.66 29.51
C LEU A 478 11.71 0.65 29.76
N THR A 479 10.38 0.57 29.88
CA THR A 479 9.49 1.71 30.18
C THR A 479 9.14 1.77 31.67
N SER A 480 8.85 2.98 32.16
CA SER A 480 8.40 3.22 33.53
C SER A 480 6.87 3.00 33.62
N GLY A 481 6.43 1.80 34.00
CA GLY A 481 5.01 1.55 34.30
C GLY A 481 4.54 2.30 35.57
N PRO A 482 3.22 2.56 35.73
CA PRO A 482 2.69 3.21 36.93
C PRO A 482 2.96 2.36 38.18
N SER A 483 3.30 3.03 39.28
CA SER A 483 3.53 2.43 40.59
C SER A 483 2.33 1.61 41.04
N SER A 484 2.58 0.34 41.39
CA SER A 484 1.61 -0.62 41.94
C SER A 484 0.72 0.01 43.01
N GLY A 485 -0.54 0.24 42.67
CA GLY A 485 -1.53 0.85 43.56
C GLY A 485 -2.92 0.88 42.92
N GLY A 486 -3.42 -0.27 42.47
CA GLY A 486 -4.76 -0.38 41.93
C GLY A 486 -5.05 -1.80 41.45
N GLU A 487 -5.82 -2.55 42.24
CA GLU A 487 -6.33 -3.86 41.83
C GLU A 487 -7.36 -3.66 40.71
N HIS A 488 -7.04 -4.12 39.49
CA HIS A 488 -8.03 -4.29 38.41
C HIS A 488 -8.59 -5.72 38.44
N PRO A 489 -9.91 -5.91 38.45
CA PRO A 489 -10.50 -7.25 38.51
C PRO A 489 -10.32 -7.94 37.15
N GLY A 490 -9.39 -8.89 37.08
CA GLY A 490 -9.13 -9.68 35.86
C GLY A 490 -7.71 -10.22 35.72
N TRP A 491 -6.74 -9.71 36.50
CA TRP A 491 -5.37 -10.19 36.49
C TRP A 491 -5.03 -11.06 37.72
N PRO A 492 -4.35 -12.21 37.58
CA PRO A 492 -3.74 -12.87 38.72
C PRO A 492 -2.61 -11.99 39.26
N SER A 493 -2.68 -11.61 40.54
CA SER A 493 -1.67 -10.75 41.17
C SER A 493 -0.27 -11.37 41.15
N ALA A 494 0.70 -10.61 40.64
CA ALA A 494 2.13 -10.96 40.64
C ALA A 494 2.71 -11.19 42.05
N ALA A 495 1.98 -10.82 43.10
CA ALA A 495 2.36 -11.00 44.50
C ALA A 495 2.40 -12.48 44.95
N ARG A 496 1.67 -13.41 44.29
CA ARG A 496 1.57 -14.80 44.75
C ARG A 496 2.72 -15.74 44.32
N ARG A 497 3.74 -15.26 43.61
CA ARG A 497 4.94 -16.07 43.25
C ARG A 497 6.26 -15.59 43.85
N ALA A 498 6.26 -14.45 44.54
CA ALA A 498 7.45 -13.90 45.17
C ALA A 498 7.85 -14.62 46.50
N GLU A 499 7.03 -15.52 47.03
CA GLU A 499 7.33 -16.24 48.28
C GLU A 499 8.15 -17.53 48.10
N SER A 500 8.54 -17.91 46.88
CA SER A 500 9.26 -19.19 46.64
C SER A 500 10.76 -19.05 46.37
N VAL A 501 11.32 -17.85 46.31
CA VAL A 501 12.76 -17.65 46.10
C VAL A 501 13.27 -16.54 47.04
N GLY A 502 13.80 -16.95 48.20
CA GLY A 502 14.19 -16.07 49.30
C GLY A 502 15.27 -15.06 48.94
N VAL A 503 14.89 -13.80 48.75
CA VAL A 503 15.78 -12.63 48.67
C VAL A 503 15.25 -11.54 49.61
N PRO A 504 16.08 -10.95 50.51
CA PRO A 504 15.62 -9.95 51.48
C PRO A 504 15.47 -8.56 50.85
N PRO A 505 14.69 -7.64 51.46
CA PRO A 505 14.39 -6.34 50.87
C PRO A 505 15.48 -5.32 51.22
N ALA A 506 16.01 -4.63 50.22
CA ALA A 506 16.70 -3.36 50.41
C ALA A 506 16.43 -2.43 49.22
N GLY A 507 15.78 -1.30 49.53
CA GLY A 507 15.56 -0.09 48.73
C GLY A 507 15.85 -0.13 47.23
N GLY A 508 14.79 -0.06 46.43
CA GLY A 508 14.93 0.22 45.00
C GLY A 508 13.60 0.14 44.27
N TRP A 509 13.14 1.28 43.77
CA TRP A 509 12.10 1.49 42.77
C TRP A 509 11.84 0.25 41.89
N GLY A 510 10.69 -0.40 42.09
CA GLY A 510 10.30 -1.59 41.33
C GLY A 510 10.09 -1.26 39.86
N ARG A 511 11.04 -1.65 39.01
CA ARG A 511 10.90 -1.64 37.55
C ARG A 511 9.89 -2.72 37.15
N ALA A 512 8.80 -2.35 36.48
CA ALA A 512 7.85 -3.34 35.96
C ALA A 512 8.49 -4.13 34.81
N ARG A 513 8.84 -5.39 35.04
CA ARG A 513 9.02 -6.38 33.97
C ARG A 513 7.65 -6.88 33.57
N ILE A 514 7.13 -6.51 32.41
CA ILE A 514 6.08 -7.31 31.77
C ILE A 514 6.79 -8.39 30.97
N GLU A 515 7.18 -9.44 31.69
CA GLU A 515 7.39 -10.77 31.11
C GLU A 515 6.02 -11.46 31.13
N ALA A 516 5.22 -11.32 30.07
CA ALA A 516 4.07 -12.21 29.87
C ALA A 516 4.11 -12.82 28.46
N PRO A 517 5.04 -13.75 28.19
CA PRO A 517 5.11 -14.47 26.92
C PRO A 517 3.85 -15.31 26.64
N ASP A 518 3.05 -15.62 27.68
CA ASP A 518 1.94 -16.60 27.61
C ASP A 518 0.54 -15.97 27.81
N ALA A 519 0.40 -14.66 27.59
CA ALA A 519 -0.89 -13.98 27.75
C ALA A 519 -1.88 -14.43 26.66
N VAL A 520 -3.07 -14.88 27.08
CA VAL A 520 -4.18 -15.22 26.20
C VAL A 520 -5.23 -14.11 26.29
N PHE A 521 -5.51 -13.46 25.16
CA PHE A 521 -6.47 -12.37 25.04
C PHE A 521 -7.74 -12.86 24.35
N ASP A 522 -8.89 -12.44 24.88
CA ASP A 522 -10.18 -12.65 24.21
C ASP A 522 -10.47 -11.48 23.27
N LEU A 523 -10.48 -11.74 21.96
CA LEU A 523 -10.66 -10.71 20.93
C LEU A 523 -12.03 -10.03 20.99
N ASP A 524 -13.02 -10.61 21.67
CA ASP A 524 -14.32 -9.97 21.86
C ASP A 524 -14.20 -8.69 22.72
N HIS A 525 -13.13 -8.52 23.50
CA HIS A 525 -12.84 -7.31 24.27
C HIS A 525 -11.98 -6.26 23.54
N TYR A 526 -11.44 -6.56 22.35
CA TYR A 526 -10.49 -5.69 21.65
C TYR A 526 -10.92 -5.48 20.19
N PRO A 527 -11.90 -4.59 19.92
CA PRO A 527 -12.51 -4.43 18.60
C PRO A 527 -11.54 -4.00 17.49
N LEU A 528 -10.58 -3.13 17.77
CA LEU A 528 -9.54 -2.70 16.81
C LEU A 528 -8.57 -3.84 16.52
N THR A 529 -8.16 -4.57 17.56
CA THR A 529 -7.30 -5.75 17.42
C THR A 529 -7.97 -6.83 16.59
N ARG A 530 -9.25 -7.11 16.84
CA ARG A 530 -10.06 -8.05 16.05
C ARG A 530 -10.12 -7.66 14.58
N ARG A 531 -10.34 -6.37 14.28
CA ARG A 531 -10.33 -5.86 12.90
C ARG A 531 -8.95 -5.99 12.26
N ALA A 532 -7.88 -5.75 13.02
CA ALA A 532 -6.52 -5.87 12.53
C ALA A 532 -6.17 -7.32 12.16
N VAL A 533 -6.47 -8.30 13.02
CA VAL A 533 -6.28 -9.74 12.72
C VAL A 533 -7.01 -10.15 11.43
N GLY A 534 -8.16 -9.55 11.12
CA GLY A 534 -8.90 -9.75 9.88
C GLY A 534 -8.29 -9.13 8.62
N GLY A 535 -7.09 -8.53 8.70
CA GLY A 535 -6.42 -7.88 7.57
C GLY A 535 -6.40 -6.34 7.64
N GLY A 536 -6.62 -5.77 8.82
CA GLY A 536 -6.60 -4.33 9.08
C GLY A 536 -5.33 -3.86 9.79
N SER A 537 -5.30 -2.56 10.11
CA SER A 537 -4.27 -1.94 10.93
C SER A 537 -4.83 -0.75 11.68
N PHE A 538 -4.22 -0.39 12.81
CA PHE A 538 -4.57 0.78 13.59
C PHE A 538 -3.36 1.32 14.34
N ALA A 539 -3.49 2.53 14.87
CA ALA A 539 -2.50 3.12 15.76
C ALA A 539 -3.19 3.84 16.91
N LEU A 540 -2.59 3.79 18.08
CA LEU A 540 -3.09 4.38 19.31
C LEU A 540 -2.03 5.23 19.98
N ARG A 541 -2.49 6.24 20.72
CA ARG A 541 -1.67 7.04 21.63
C ARG A 541 -2.43 7.22 22.93
N THR A 542 -1.75 7.02 24.06
CA THR A 542 -2.37 7.18 25.38
C THR A 542 -2.92 8.59 25.56
N GLY A 543 -4.14 8.72 26.07
CA GLY A 543 -4.85 9.98 26.29
C GLY A 543 -5.45 10.62 25.02
N ALA A 544 -5.43 9.95 23.88
CA ALA A 544 -6.10 10.43 22.67
C ALA A 544 -7.62 10.21 22.76
N ALA A 545 -8.41 11.18 22.31
CA ALA A 545 -9.86 11.07 22.30
C ALA A 545 -10.32 9.99 21.30
N GLY A 546 -11.26 9.14 21.72
CA GLY A 546 -11.86 8.11 20.88
C GLY A 546 -11.14 6.76 20.89
N ASN A 547 -10.10 6.57 21.70
CA ASN A 547 -9.54 5.25 21.96
C ASN A 547 -10.57 4.36 22.64
N ASP A 548 -10.57 3.08 22.30
CA ASP A 548 -11.29 2.08 23.09
C ASP A 548 -10.52 1.80 24.39
N PRO A 549 -11.19 1.79 25.56
CA PRO A 549 -10.53 1.60 26.86
C PRO A 549 -9.75 0.30 26.98
N ALA A 550 -10.18 -0.78 26.32
CA ALA A 550 -9.52 -2.07 26.41
C ALA A 550 -8.17 -2.05 25.70
N GLU A 551 -8.10 -1.53 24.47
CA GLU A 551 -6.83 -1.38 23.75
C GLU A 551 -5.91 -0.35 24.41
N GLU A 552 -6.44 0.75 24.95
CA GLU A 552 -5.62 1.74 25.67
C GLU A 552 -5.04 1.17 26.96
N ALA A 553 -5.77 0.29 27.67
CA ALA A 553 -5.28 -0.37 28.86
C ALA A 553 -4.01 -1.21 28.60
N VAL A 554 -3.85 -1.78 27.39
CA VAL A 554 -2.64 -2.51 26.99
C VAL A 554 -1.42 -1.59 26.98
N LEU A 555 -1.57 -0.36 26.47
CA LEU A 555 -0.50 0.65 26.46
C LEU A 555 -0.16 1.11 27.87
N VAL A 556 -1.18 1.44 28.66
CA VAL A 556 -1.02 1.96 30.03
C VAL A 556 -0.36 0.91 30.92
N ALA A 557 -0.82 -0.34 30.87
CA ALA A 557 -0.22 -1.44 31.62
C ALA A 557 1.23 -1.68 31.16
N GLY A 558 1.47 -1.66 29.84
CA GLY A 558 2.79 -1.77 29.22
C GLY A 558 3.77 -0.63 29.50
N GLY A 559 3.30 0.48 30.07
CA GLY A 559 4.10 1.71 30.21
C GLY A 559 4.44 2.36 28.86
N TYR A 560 3.71 2.02 27.79
CA TYR A 560 3.90 2.58 26.45
C TYR A 560 3.05 3.84 26.25
N ARG A 561 3.48 4.71 25.34
CA ARG A 561 2.80 5.98 25.01
C ARG A 561 2.09 5.92 23.67
N GLY A 562 2.50 5.02 22.79
CA GLY A 562 1.81 4.75 21.54
C GLY A 562 2.07 3.36 20.99
N MET A 563 1.27 2.98 20.01
CA MET A 563 1.39 1.71 19.31
C MET A 563 0.92 1.84 17.85
N ALA A 564 1.54 1.07 16.97
CA ALA A 564 0.97 0.71 15.67
C ALA A 564 0.83 -0.81 15.60
N ALA A 565 -0.33 -1.26 15.13
CA ALA A 565 -0.64 -2.67 14.99
C ALA A 565 -1.17 -2.94 13.59
N ALA A 566 -0.75 -4.06 13.01
CA ALA A 566 -1.30 -4.55 11.75
C ALA A 566 -1.36 -6.07 11.76
N GLY A 567 -2.41 -6.63 11.16
CA GLY A 567 -2.63 -8.06 11.15
C GLY A 567 -3.14 -8.56 9.82
N GLY A 568 -3.36 -9.86 9.77
CA GLY A 568 -3.91 -10.57 8.63
C GLY A 568 -4.04 -12.06 8.92
N ALA A 569 -4.71 -12.78 8.04
CA ALA A 569 -4.91 -14.21 8.18
C ALA A 569 -4.34 -14.96 6.97
N ASN A 570 -3.87 -16.19 7.22
CA ASN A 570 -3.57 -17.19 6.21
C ASN A 570 -4.25 -18.51 6.58
N ALA A 571 -4.00 -19.58 5.81
CA ALA A 571 -4.63 -20.88 6.09
C ALA A 571 -4.21 -21.50 7.43
N ALA A 572 -3.10 -21.04 8.03
CA ALA A 572 -2.69 -21.47 9.37
C ALA A 572 -3.47 -20.74 10.47
N GLY A 573 -3.91 -19.49 10.28
CA GLY A 573 -4.71 -18.75 11.26
C GLY A 573 -4.52 -17.23 11.14
N GLY A 574 -5.00 -16.50 12.15
CA GLY A 574 -4.86 -15.04 12.24
C GLY A 574 -3.55 -14.65 12.92
N TRP A 575 -2.95 -13.55 12.47
CA TRP A 575 -1.69 -13.01 12.97
C TRP A 575 -1.81 -11.51 13.21
N LEU A 576 -1.09 -11.02 14.22
CA LEU A 576 -1.00 -9.60 14.56
C LEU A 576 0.45 -9.25 14.86
N VAL A 577 0.92 -8.15 14.31
CA VAL A 577 2.21 -7.53 14.65
C VAL A 577 1.95 -6.18 15.29
N GLU A 578 2.54 -5.95 16.46
CA GLU A 578 2.38 -4.74 17.26
C GLU A 578 3.76 -4.12 17.49
N LEU A 579 3.89 -2.82 17.23
CA LEU A 579 5.07 -2.00 17.51
C LEU A 579 4.73 -0.97 18.58
N PHE A 580 5.53 -0.89 19.63
CA PHE A 580 5.29 0.01 20.77
C PHE A 580 6.28 1.16 20.82
N ALA A 581 5.81 2.33 21.24
CA ALA A 581 6.57 3.59 21.32
C ALA A 581 6.45 4.26 22.70
N ASP A 582 7.48 5.03 23.06
CA ASP A 582 7.51 5.97 24.18
C ASP A 582 7.40 7.43 23.68
N ASP A 583 7.47 8.40 24.59
CA ASP A 583 7.40 9.84 24.27
C ASP A 583 8.57 10.33 23.38
N ALA A 584 9.64 9.55 23.25
CA ALA A 584 10.81 9.86 22.42
C ALA A 584 10.74 9.20 21.02
N THR A 585 9.76 8.33 20.78
CA THR A 585 9.61 7.61 19.51
C THR A 585 8.61 8.34 18.58
N LEU A 586 8.86 8.29 17.26
CA LEU A 586 8.06 8.90 16.18
C LEU A 586 6.54 8.64 16.28
N PRO A 587 5.68 9.47 15.66
CA PRO A 587 4.24 9.21 15.60
C PRO A 587 3.94 7.97 14.74
N LEU A 588 3.75 6.83 15.39
CA LEU A 588 3.45 5.53 14.76
C LEU A 588 2.11 5.52 13.96
N GLY A 589 1.31 6.59 14.04
CA GLY A 589 0.06 6.71 13.28
C GLY A 589 0.24 6.59 11.76
N GLN A 590 1.30 7.18 11.22
CA GLN A 590 1.51 7.25 9.76
C GLN A 590 2.04 5.93 9.18
N ILE A 591 2.54 5.01 10.01
CA ILE A 591 3.16 3.77 9.56
C ILE A 591 2.21 2.58 9.53
N ALA A 592 1.05 2.65 10.19
CA ALA A 592 0.13 1.51 10.30
C ALA A 592 -0.28 0.93 8.93
N PRO A 593 -0.58 1.75 7.90
CA PRO A 593 -0.84 1.23 6.55
C PRO A 593 0.38 0.54 5.90
N ALA A 594 1.59 1.05 6.15
CA ALA A 594 2.82 0.46 5.63
C ALA A 594 3.15 -0.86 6.34
N LEU A 595 3.00 -0.91 7.67
CA LEU A 595 3.13 -2.12 8.46
C LEU A 595 2.14 -3.20 8.01
N ARG A 596 0.89 -2.82 7.69
CA ARG A 596 -0.12 -3.73 7.12
C ARG A 596 0.34 -4.36 5.82
N ALA A 597 0.85 -3.55 4.89
CA ALA A 597 1.33 -4.05 3.61
C ALA A 597 2.48 -5.05 3.80
N LEU A 598 3.39 -4.77 4.74
CA LEU A 598 4.51 -5.65 5.08
C LEU A 598 4.09 -6.96 5.74
N VAL A 599 3.14 -6.91 6.68
CA VAL A 599 2.54 -8.12 7.28
C VAL A 599 1.85 -8.95 6.20
N ALA A 600 1.12 -8.33 5.28
CA ALA A 600 0.49 -9.02 4.16
C ALA A 600 1.51 -9.73 3.25
N VAL A 601 2.67 -9.11 2.98
CA VAL A 601 3.78 -9.75 2.24
C VAL A 601 4.30 -10.98 2.99
N ALA A 602 4.57 -10.85 4.30
CA ALA A 602 5.04 -11.97 5.10
C ALA A 602 4.03 -13.13 5.17
N LEU A 603 2.73 -12.85 5.08
CA LEU A 603 1.67 -13.86 5.10
C LEU A 603 1.38 -14.50 3.73
N ALA A 604 1.90 -13.97 2.61
CA ALA A 604 1.54 -14.40 1.25
C ALA A 604 2.18 -15.73 0.81
N GLY A 605 3.20 -16.23 1.52
CA GLY A 605 3.90 -17.49 1.22
C GLY A 605 3.26 -18.73 1.86
N PRO A 606 3.87 -19.92 1.67
CA PRO A 606 3.50 -21.12 2.40
C PRO A 606 3.42 -20.85 3.91
N CYS A 607 2.38 -21.39 4.55
CA CYS A 607 2.04 -21.07 5.92
C CYS A 607 2.22 -22.26 6.86
N SER A 608 2.79 -21.99 8.04
CA SER A 608 2.80 -22.87 9.20
C SER A 608 2.13 -22.18 10.40
N PRO A 609 1.52 -22.93 11.34
CA PRO A 609 1.26 -22.43 12.68
C PRO A 609 2.59 -22.12 13.41
N PRO A 610 2.57 -21.38 14.53
CA PRO A 610 3.76 -21.24 15.36
C PRO A 610 4.22 -22.61 15.88
N PRO A 611 5.53 -22.81 16.10
CA PRO A 611 6.05 -24.04 16.71
C PRO A 611 5.46 -24.21 18.12
N SER A 612 5.13 -25.46 18.46
CA SER A 612 4.53 -25.87 19.74
C SER A 612 5.44 -25.66 20.93
#